data_AF-A0A818XCN6-F1
#
_entry.id   AF-A0A818XCN6-F1
#
_cell.length_a   1.000
_cell.length_b   1.000
_cell.length_c   1.000
_cell.angle_alpha   90.00
_cell.angle_beta   90.00
_cell.angle_gamma   90.00
#
_symmetry.space_group_name_H-M   'P 1'
#
loop_
_entity.id
_entity.type
_entity.pdbx_description
1 polymer ?
#
loop_
_entity_poly.entity_id
_entity_poly.type
_entity_poly.pdbx_seq_one_letter_code
_entity_poly.pdbx_strand_id
1 'polypeptide(L)'
;MVPLNLLVDPGAESPGLAGWTQTGSSNVLQDTGGLEFAGYNPHTGSACFAGGFGLGGSPSSLLQNVNLLNGMQNFSAAQLDTGTLHAKISFYYQSYYSWLYPYDDAEVTITFLSNTNAVLGTQDTGYQICSSNNPGWCYYNNLYSLPVGTRSIDYKMIFTRNSGTKITAYIDDNSLTLV
;
A
#
# COMPACT_ATOMS: atom_id res chain seq x y z
N MET A 1 -12.89 -20.86 0.16
CA MET A 1 -11.50 -20.67 0.65
C MET A 1 -11.15 -19.21 0.41
N VAL A 2 -10.61 -18.50 1.40
CA VAL A 2 -10.15 -17.12 1.23
C VAL A 2 -8.74 -17.19 0.59
N PRO A 3 -8.47 -16.50 -0.53
CA PRO A 3 -7.13 -16.47 -1.12
C PRO A 3 -6.11 -15.90 -0.13
N LEU A 4 -4.91 -16.50 -0.09
CA LEU A 4 -3.83 -16.07 0.80
C LEU A 4 -3.32 -14.69 0.39
N ASN A 5 -3.13 -13.76 1.34
CA ASN A 5 -2.52 -12.48 1.02
C ASN A 5 -1.08 -12.69 0.53
N LEU A 6 -0.75 -12.13 -0.63
CA LEU A 6 0.58 -12.23 -1.23
C LEU A 6 1.60 -11.28 -0.59
N LEU A 7 1.12 -10.29 0.18
CA LEU A 7 1.97 -9.36 0.89
C LEU A 7 2.52 -9.97 2.18
N VAL A 8 3.80 -9.70 2.45
CA VAL A 8 4.41 -9.91 3.77
C VAL A 8 4.17 -8.68 4.64
N ASP A 9 3.77 -8.91 5.88
CA ASP A 9 3.48 -7.87 6.88
C ASP A 9 2.54 -6.76 6.39
N PRO A 10 1.32 -7.12 5.91
CA PRO A 10 0.40 -6.16 5.28
C PRO A 10 -0.16 -5.07 6.20
N GLY A 11 -0.16 -5.31 7.52
CA GLY A 11 -0.66 -4.38 8.55
C GLY A 11 0.45 -3.82 9.44
N ALA A 12 1.70 -3.86 8.98
CA ALA A 12 2.84 -3.33 9.75
C ALA A 12 3.04 -3.94 11.15
N GLU A 13 2.62 -5.18 11.42
CA GLU A 13 2.67 -5.77 12.77
C GLU A 13 4.07 -6.29 13.14
N SER A 14 4.95 -6.42 12.16
CA SER A 14 6.33 -6.82 12.40
C SER A 14 7.18 -5.61 12.79
N PRO A 15 8.16 -5.73 13.70
CA PRO A 15 8.98 -4.60 14.12
C PRO A 15 9.65 -3.86 12.95
N GLY A 16 9.51 -2.54 12.91
CA GLY A 16 10.00 -1.70 11.83
C GLY A 16 9.13 -1.81 10.58
N LEU A 17 9.78 -1.91 9.41
CA LEU A 17 9.11 -2.03 8.11
C LEU A 17 9.51 -3.35 7.46
N ALA A 18 9.44 -4.44 8.22
CA ALA A 18 9.93 -5.74 7.78
C ALA A 18 9.17 -6.20 6.51
N GLY A 19 9.91 -6.66 5.49
CA GLY A 19 9.32 -7.04 4.21
C GLY A 19 8.98 -5.86 3.28
N TRP A 20 9.19 -4.61 3.70
CA TRP A 20 8.95 -3.42 2.90
C TRP A 20 10.25 -2.65 2.63
N THR A 21 10.45 -2.24 1.39
CA THR A 21 11.58 -1.41 0.98
C THR A 21 11.14 0.04 0.88
N GLN A 22 11.76 0.92 1.66
CA GLN A 22 11.55 2.36 1.51
C GLN A 22 12.08 2.86 0.16
N THR A 23 11.25 3.62 -0.56
CA THR A 23 11.62 4.26 -1.83
C THR A 23 11.19 5.73 -1.82
N GLY A 24 11.86 6.59 -2.61
CA GLY A 24 11.63 8.04 -2.64
C GLY A 24 12.39 8.82 -1.55
N SER A 25 11.89 9.99 -1.15
CA SER A 25 12.52 10.91 -0.19
C SER A 25 12.30 10.48 1.27
N SER A 26 12.44 9.19 1.51
CA SER A 26 11.85 8.41 2.60
C SER A 26 11.87 9.01 4.01
N ASN A 27 10.73 8.87 4.67
CA ASN A 27 10.48 9.11 6.09
C ASN A 27 9.25 8.30 6.59
N VAL A 28 8.83 7.26 5.85
CA VAL A 28 7.73 6.36 6.24
C VAL A 28 8.14 5.58 7.48
N LEU A 29 7.20 5.35 8.37
CA LEU A 29 7.49 4.63 9.61
C LEU A 29 6.28 3.80 10.07
N GLN A 30 6.56 2.85 10.96
CA GLN A 30 5.53 2.06 11.65
C GLN A 30 4.99 2.87 12.83
N ASP A 31 3.71 3.23 12.79
CA ASP A 31 3.03 3.86 13.92
C ASP A 31 2.39 2.80 14.81
N THR A 32 2.48 2.97 16.12
CA THR A 32 1.82 2.11 17.13
C THR A 32 0.79 2.89 17.94
N GLY A 33 0.32 4.02 17.41
CA GLY A 33 -0.74 4.87 17.97
C GLY A 33 -0.24 6.17 18.62
N GLY A 34 0.83 6.79 18.11
CA GLY A 34 1.49 7.89 18.82
C GLY A 34 2.22 8.95 18.01
N LEU A 35 2.24 8.89 16.67
CA LEU A 35 3.03 9.85 15.88
C LEU A 35 2.54 11.29 15.92
N GLU A 36 1.23 11.49 15.86
CA GLU A 36 0.61 12.78 16.02
C GLU A 36 -0.71 12.63 16.76
N PHE A 37 -0.62 12.86 18.07
CA PHE A 37 -1.73 12.92 19.01
C PHE A 37 -2.36 11.55 19.32
N ALA A 38 -2.61 11.31 20.61
CA ALA A 38 -3.34 10.14 21.06
C ALA A 38 -4.73 10.12 20.40
N GLY A 39 -5.05 9.08 19.63
CA GLY A 39 -6.40 8.91 19.07
C GLY A 39 -6.48 8.24 17.69
N TYR A 40 -5.38 8.13 16.95
CA TYR A 40 -5.31 7.42 15.67
C TYR A 40 -4.71 6.05 15.90
N ASN A 41 -5.57 5.13 16.34
CA ASN A 41 -5.18 3.74 16.51
C ASN A 41 -5.09 3.07 15.13
N PRO A 42 -4.20 2.07 14.98
CA PRO A 42 -4.24 1.11 13.89
C PRO A 42 -5.65 0.62 13.58
N HIS A 43 -5.95 0.33 12.31
CA HIS A 43 -7.26 -0.16 11.90
C HIS A 43 -7.52 -1.53 12.53
N THR A 44 -6.54 -2.42 12.45
CA THR A 44 -6.49 -3.63 13.25
C THR A 44 -5.12 -3.79 13.89
N GLY A 45 -4.99 -4.76 14.80
CA GLY A 45 -3.71 -5.07 15.42
C GLY A 45 -3.16 -3.95 16.31
N SER A 46 -1.85 -3.75 16.23
CA SER A 46 -1.07 -2.87 17.10
C SER A 46 -0.21 -1.86 16.36
N ALA A 47 -0.17 -1.92 15.02
CA ALA A 47 0.60 -1.00 14.21
C ALA A 47 -0.06 -0.67 12.86
N CYS A 48 0.35 0.44 12.24
CA CYS A 48 0.00 0.79 10.87
C CYS A 48 1.14 1.52 10.16
N PHE A 49 1.07 1.68 8.84
CA PHE A 49 2.05 2.47 8.09
C PHE A 49 1.68 3.95 8.11
N ALA A 50 2.62 4.81 8.44
CA ALA A 50 2.45 6.26 8.46
C ALA A 50 3.48 6.96 7.57
N GLY A 51 3.03 7.95 6.81
CA GLY A 51 3.89 8.75 5.93
C GLY A 51 5.04 9.47 6.66
N GLY A 52 4.90 9.74 7.97
CA GLY A 52 5.96 10.18 8.89
C GLY A 52 6.41 11.64 8.73
N PHE A 53 7.68 11.94 9.07
CA PHE A 53 8.22 13.32 9.15
C PHE A 53 9.12 13.69 7.96
N GLY A 54 8.59 14.44 6.98
CA GLY A 54 9.32 14.75 5.75
C GLY A 54 9.82 16.19 5.68
N LEU A 55 11.12 16.39 5.47
CA LEU A 55 11.66 17.69 5.06
C LEU A 55 11.41 17.91 3.56
N GLY A 56 10.30 18.57 3.24
CA GLY A 56 10.06 19.19 1.94
C GLY A 56 9.39 18.28 0.89
N GLY A 57 8.07 18.42 0.77
CA GLY A 57 7.24 18.29 -0.44
C GLY A 57 7.27 17.02 -1.29
N SER A 58 8.23 16.11 -1.12
CA SER A 58 8.34 14.89 -1.89
C SER A 58 7.54 13.76 -1.24
N PRO A 59 6.86 12.93 -2.04
CA PRO A 59 6.16 11.76 -1.50
C PRO A 59 7.16 10.76 -0.92
N SER A 60 6.72 10.07 0.12
CA SER A 60 7.42 8.95 0.74
C SER A 60 6.71 7.66 0.37
N SER A 61 7.43 6.53 0.29
CA SER A 61 6.82 5.30 -0.19
C SER A 61 7.46 4.02 0.33
N LEU A 62 6.66 2.95 0.36
CA LEU A 62 7.07 1.59 0.68
C LEU A 62 6.73 0.66 -0.48
N LEU A 63 7.67 -0.19 -0.86
CA LEU A 63 7.57 -1.12 -1.97
C LEU A 63 7.78 -2.56 -1.49
N GLN A 64 6.95 -3.47 -1.98
CA GLN A 64 7.21 -4.90 -1.95
C GLN A 64 7.14 -5.46 -3.37
N ASN A 65 8.21 -6.10 -3.82
CA ASN A 65 8.20 -6.89 -5.05
C ASN A 65 7.71 -8.30 -4.72
N VAL A 66 6.52 -8.63 -5.21
CA VAL A 66 5.86 -9.91 -4.98
C VAL A 66 6.15 -10.83 -6.15
N ASN A 67 7.02 -11.80 -5.94
CA ASN A 67 7.25 -12.86 -6.92
C ASN A 67 6.07 -13.84 -6.95
N LEU A 68 5.48 -14.07 -8.12
CA LEU A 68 4.35 -14.99 -8.31
C LEU A 68 4.81 -16.42 -8.62
N LEU A 69 5.95 -16.57 -9.30
CA LEU A 69 6.54 -17.88 -9.59
C LEU A 69 7.34 -18.37 -8.39
N ASN A 70 7.04 -19.56 -7.86
CA ASN A 70 7.69 -20.06 -6.64
C ASN A 70 7.54 -19.12 -5.43
N GLY A 71 6.57 -18.18 -5.49
CA GLY A 71 6.21 -17.32 -4.39
C GLY A 71 5.30 -18.02 -3.38
N MET A 72 4.68 -17.23 -2.50
CA MET A 72 3.86 -17.75 -1.40
C MET A 72 2.71 -18.67 -1.86
N GLN A 73 2.06 -18.33 -2.98
CA GLN A 73 1.03 -19.16 -3.61
C GLN A 73 1.54 -20.07 -4.73
N ASN A 74 2.82 -19.94 -5.11
CA ASN A 74 3.50 -20.78 -6.10
C ASN A 74 2.70 -21.00 -7.41
N PHE A 75 2.31 -19.91 -8.08
CA PHE A 75 1.67 -20.03 -9.39
C PHE A 75 2.65 -20.56 -10.43
N SER A 76 2.17 -21.42 -11.33
CA SER A 76 2.90 -21.79 -12.54
C SER A 76 2.76 -20.73 -13.62
N ALA A 77 3.74 -20.65 -14.53
CA ALA A 77 3.66 -19.75 -15.68
C ALA A 77 2.41 -19.99 -16.52
N ALA A 78 2.02 -21.26 -16.72
CA ALA A 78 0.83 -21.61 -17.48
C ALA A 78 -0.46 -21.07 -16.86
N GLN A 79 -0.56 -21.02 -15.52
CA GLN A 79 -1.71 -20.42 -14.82
C GLN A 79 -1.73 -18.90 -14.98
N LEU A 80 -0.58 -18.24 -14.82
CA LEU A 80 -0.44 -16.79 -14.98
C LEU A 80 -0.72 -16.33 -16.41
N ASP A 81 -0.40 -17.17 -17.40
CA ASP A 81 -0.52 -16.84 -18.82
C ASP A 81 -1.90 -17.19 -19.42
N THR A 82 -2.87 -17.62 -18.60
CA THR A 82 -4.25 -17.88 -19.04
C THR A 82 -4.98 -16.63 -19.52
N GLY A 83 -4.59 -15.45 -19.04
CA GLY A 83 -5.28 -14.19 -19.28
C GLY A 83 -6.62 -14.05 -18.55
N THR A 84 -6.92 -14.95 -17.61
CA THR A 84 -8.18 -14.94 -16.84
C THR A 84 -8.03 -14.44 -15.41
N LEU A 85 -6.79 -14.39 -14.90
CA LEU A 85 -6.51 -13.97 -13.53
C LEU A 85 -6.61 -12.45 -13.36
N HIS A 86 -6.98 -12.04 -12.16
CA HIS A 86 -7.03 -10.65 -11.76
C HIS A 86 -6.28 -10.43 -10.45
N ALA A 87 -5.54 -9.33 -10.35
CA ALA A 87 -5.01 -8.83 -9.10
C ALA A 87 -6.10 -8.06 -8.35
N LYS A 88 -6.55 -8.60 -7.22
CA LYS A 88 -7.45 -7.92 -6.30
C LYS A 88 -6.63 -7.24 -5.22
N ILE A 89 -6.82 -5.93 -5.07
CA ILE A 89 -6.22 -5.16 -3.98
C ILE A 89 -7.28 -4.61 -3.04
N SER A 90 -6.90 -4.47 -1.78
CA SER A 90 -7.61 -3.64 -0.82
C SER A 90 -6.66 -3.08 0.22
N PHE A 91 -7.05 -2.00 0.89
CA PHE A 91 -6.34 -1.46 2.05
C PHE A 91 -7.28 -0.51 2.79
N TYR A 92 -6.99 -0.29 4.05
CA TYR A 92 -7.57 0.80 4.82
C TYR A 92 -6.63 2.00 4.76
N TYR A 93 -7.21 3.19 4.64
CA TYR A 93 -6.47 4.44 4.61
C TYR A 93 -7.14 5.49 5.48
N GLN A 94 -6.33 6.39 6.02
CA GLN A 94 -6.77 7.51 6.82
C GLN A 94 -5.82 8.68 6.61
N SER A 95 -6.34 9.89 6.74
CA SER A 95 -5.52 11.09 6.85
C SER A 95 -5.82 11.73 8.20
N TYR A 96 -4.79 12.20 8.91
CA TYR A 96 -5.00 12.89 10.17
C TYR A 96 -5.90 14.11 9.95
N TYR A 97 -6.91 14.21 10.80
CA TYR A 97 -7.72 15.41 10.88
C TYR A 97 -6.90 16.52 11.53
N SER A 98 -6.34 17.38 10.69
CA SER A 98 -5.94 18.71 11.13
C SER A 98 -6.88 19.74 10.50
N TRP A 99 -7.03 20.88 11.15
CA TRP A 99 -7.74 22.05 10.61
C TRP A 99 -7.09 22.61 9.33
N LEU A 100 -5.98 22.02 8.88
CA LEU A 100 -5.24 22.41 7.69
C LEU A 100 -5.77 21.61 6.50
N TYR A 101 -6.41 22.34 5.58
CA TYR A 101 -6.69 21.88 4.24
C TYR A 101 -5.55 22.34 3.30
N PRO A 102 -5.10 21.51 2.34
CA PRO A 102 -5.57 20.17 2.02
C PRO A 102 -4.99 19.08 2.94
N TYR A 103 -5.73 17.98 3.10
CA TYR A 103 -5.29 16.78 3.84
C TYR A 103 -4.23 16.01 3.06
N ASP A 104 -3.35 15.29 3.75
CA ASP A 104 -2.38 14.41 3.09
C ASP A 104 -3.04 13.18 2.47
N ASP A 105 -2.46 12.66 1.39
CA ASP A 105 -3.04 11.56 0.61
C ASP A 105 -2.31 10.24 0.82
N ALA A 106 -3.09 9.16 0.81
CA ALA A 106 -2.60 7.80 0.63
C ALA A 106 -2.86 7.35 -0.82
N GLU A 107 -1.95 6.58 -1.40
CA GLU A 107 -2.10 6.00 -2.73
C GLU A 107 -1.42 4.63 -2.78
N VAL A 108 -1.98 3.71 -3.55
CA VAL A 108 -1.32 2.44 -3.90
C VAL A 108 -1.17 2.36 -5.40
N THR A 109 0.04 1.98 -5.83
CA THR A 109 0.29 1.59 -7.22
C THR A 109 0.64 0.10 -7.29
N ILE A 110 0.15 -0.56 -8.33
CA ILE A 110 0.58 -1.91 -8.69
C ILE A 110 1.21 -1.90 -10.09
N THR A 111 2.43 -2.42 -10.20
CA THR A 111 3.12 -2.56 -11.47
C THR A 111 3.35 -4.03 -11.78
N PHE A 112 2.83 -4.48 -12.91
CA PHE A 112 2.96 -5.84 -13.41
C PHE A 112 4.27 -5.96 -14.20
N LEU A 113 5.10 -6.93 -13.83
CA LEU A 113 6.43 -7.12 -14.39
C LEU A 113 6.57 -8.51 -15.03
N SER A 114 7.26 -8.57 -16.17
CA SER A 114 7.66 -9.82 -16.81
C SER A 114 8.81 -10.53 -16.07
N ASN A 115 9.23 -11.71 -16.56
CA ASN A 115 10.44 -12.39 -16.07
C ASN A 115 11.75 -11.62 -16.30
N THR A 116 11.75 -10.63 -17.21
CA THR A 116 12.90 -9.77 -17.48
C THR A 116 12.77 -8.40 -16.81
N ASN A 117 11.84 -8.25 -15.86
CA ASN A 117 11.48 -6.99 -15.21
C ASN A 117 10.97 -5.91 -16.18
N ALA A 118 10.46 -6.31 -17.36
CA ALA A 118 9.80 -5.37 -18.24
C ALA A 118 8.41 -5.03 -17.69
N VAL A 119 8.05 -3.75 -17.67
CA VAL A 119 6.72 -3.29 -17.26
C VAL A 119 5.69 -3.70 -18.30
N LEU A 120 4.70 -4.49 -17.88
CA LEU A 120 3.58 -4.92 -18.69
C LEU A 120 2.34 -4.03 -18.49
N GLY A 121 2.26 -3.38 -17.34
CA GLY A 121 1.23 -2.40 -17.03
C GLY A 121 1.37 -1.86 -15.61
N THR A 122 0.81 -0.68 -15.36
CA THR A 122 0.71 -0.08 -14.03
C THR A 122 -0.72 0.36 -13.80
N GLN A 123 -1.22 0.13 -12.59
CA GLN A 123 -2.49 0.65 -12.11
C GLN A 123 -2.24 1.49 -10.88
N ASP A 124 -3.02 2.57 -10.77
CA ASP A 124 -2.94 3.56 -9.71
C ASP A 124 -4.35 3.71 -9.12
N THR A 125 -4.45 3.71 -7.79
CA THR A 125 -5.73 3.95 -7.11
C THR A 125 -6.20 5.40 -7.20
N GLY A 126 -5.29 6.32 -7.55
CA GLY A 126 -5.42 7.75 -7.35
C GLY A 126 -5.27 8.13 -5.88
N TYR A 127 -5.20 9.43 -5.61
CA TYR A 127 -5.14 9.98 -4.25
C TYR A 127 -6.39 9.63 -3.44
N GLN A 128 -6.18 8.96 -2.32
CA GLN A 128 -7.21 8.57 -1.37
C GLN A 128 -7.20 9.50 -0.16
N ILE A 129 -8.34 10.14 0.08
CA ILE A 129 -8.59 11.01 1.24
C ILE A 129 -9.84 10.51 1.97
N CYS A 130 -9.72 10.27 3.27
CA CYS A 130 -10.88 9.96 4.11
C CYS A 130 -11.43 11.28 4.69
N SER A 131 -12.59 11.74 4.21
CA SER A 131 -13.08 13.11 4.46
C SER A 131 -13.49 13.41 5.92
N SER A 132 -13.48 14.70 6.27
CA SER A 132 -13.75 15.27 7.60
C SER A 132 -15.15 15.03 8.20
N ASN A 133 -16.10 14.48 7.45
CA ASN A 133 -17.45 14.21 7.97
C ASN A 133 -17.56 12.82 8.61
N ASN A 134 -16.51 11.99 8.53
CA ASN A 134 -16.46 10.67 9.14
C ASN A 134 -15.03 10.36 9.61
N PRO A 135 -14.64 10.74 10.84
CA PRO A 135 -13.32 10.43 11.36
C PRO A 135 -13.17 8.91 11.51
N GLY A 136 -12.22 8.33 10.80
CA GLY A 136 -11.91 6.91 10.87
C GLY A 136 -11.13 6.41 9.67
N TRP A 137 -10.98 5.09 9.61
CA TRP A 137 -10.39 4.38 8.48
C TRP A 137 -11.41 4.22 7.35
N CYS A 138 -11.03 4.68 6.16
CA CYS A 138 -11.76 4.42 4.93
C CYS A 138 -11.21 3.16 4.26
N TYR A 139 -12.03 2.48 3.46
CA TYR A 139 -11.67 1.23 2.80
C TYR A 139 -11.62 1.42 1.29
N TYR A 140 -10.48 1.09 0.68
CA TYR A 140 -10.33 0.98 -0.76
C TYR A 140 -10.31 -0.50 -1.16
N ASN A 141 -10.97 -0.85 -2.27
CA ASN A 141 -10.72 -2.11 -2.95
C ASN A 141 -10.99 -2.00 -4.45
N ASN A 142 -10.23 -2.75 -5.24
CA ASN A 142 -10.44 -2.83 -6.67
C ASN A 142 -9.89 -4.15 -7.25
N LEU A 143 -10.24 -4.43 -8.49
CA LEU A 143 -9.84 -5.60 -9.26
C LEU A 143 -9.23 -5.15 -10.58
N TYR A 144 -8.01 -5.62 -10.86
CA TYR A 144 -7.29 -5.30 -12.09
C TYR A 144 -6.92 -6.57 -12.85
N SER A 145 -7.14 -6.58 -14.17
CA SER A 145 -6.72 -7.71 -14.99
C SER A 145 -5.21 -7.91 -14.92
N LEU A 146 -4.78 -9.15 -14.70
CA LEU A 146 -3.36 -9.51 -14.69
C LEU A 146 -2.89 -9.68 -16.14
N PRO A 147 -1.97 -8.85 -16.66
CA PRO A 147 -1.47 -9.02 -18.02
C PRO A 147 -0.79 -10.39 -18.19
N VAL A 148 -1.03 -11.06 -19.32
CA VAL A 148 -0.29 -12.27 -19.70
C VAL A 148 1.21 -11.98 -19.71
N GLY A 149 2.01 -12.92 -19.21
CA GLY A 149 3.45 -12.76 -19.07
C GLY A 149 3.89 -12.15 -17.72
N THR A 150 2.97 -11.76 -16.85
CA THR A 150 3.30 -11.27 -15.49
C THR A 150 3.97 -12.35 -14.66
N ARG A 151 5.03 -11.99 -13.94
CA ARG A 151 5.83 -12.88 -13.07
C ARG A 151 6.06 -12.31 -11.68
N SER A 152 6.08 -11.00 -11.56
CA SER A 152 6.06 -10.32 -10.27
C SER A 152 5.16 -9.09 -10.32
N ILE A 153 4.75 -8.65 -9.14
CA ILE A 153 3.96 -7.42 -8.94
C ILE A 153 4.74 -6.54 -7.97
N ASP A 154 5.07 -5.34 -8.40
CA ASP A 154 5.50 -4.29 -7.47
C ASP A 154 4.24 -3.69 -6.84
N TYR A 155 4.05 -3.88 -5.53
CA TYR A 155 3.01 -3.24 -4.74
C TYR A 155 3.65 -2.08 -3.97
N LYS A 156 3.23 -0.84 -4.26
CA LYS A 156 3.85 0.34 -3.70
C LYS A 156 2.81 1.24 -3.03
N MET A 157 2.97 1.44 -1.73
CA MET A 157 2.28 2.47 -0.95
C MET A 157 2.99 3.81 -1.12
N ILE A 158 2.22 4.88 -1.32
CA ILE A 158 2.71 6.24 -1.52
C ILE A 158 1.96 7.16 -0.55
N PHE A 159 2.70 8.02 0.14
CA PHE A 159 2.19 8.99 1.08
C PHE A 159 2.60 10.39 0.63
N THR A 160 1.62 11.23 0.32
CA THR A 160 1.83 12.57 -0.27
C THR A 160 1.46 13.65 0.72
N ARG A 161 2.37 14.63 0.88
CA ARG A 161 2.13 15.79 1.74
C ARG A 161 1.45 16.92 0.98
N ASN A 162 0.31 17.37 1.47
CA ASN A 162 -0.42 18.51 0.91
C ASN A 162 -0.35 19.76 1.79
N SER A 163 -0.19 19.62 3.11
CA SER A 163 -0.02 20.75 4.02
C SER A 163 0.87 20.41 5.21
N GLY A 164 1.23 21.44 5.99
CA GLY A 164 2.04 21.25 7.20
C GLY A 164 3.48 20.80 6.95
N THR A 165 4.11 20.27 8.00
CA THR A 165 5.52 19.84 8.00
C THR A 165 5.70 18.32 8.06
N LYS A 166 4.62 17.58 8.28
CA LYS A 166 4.60 16.11 8.37
C LYS A 166 3.67 15.53 7.33
N ILE A 167 3.83 14.24 7.04
CA ILE A 167 2.94 13.47 6.19
C ILE A 167 2.09 12.61 7.12
N THR A 168 0.83 12.98 7.21
CA THR A 168 -0.15 12.45 8.14
C THR A 168 -1.17 11.57 7.42
N ALA A 169 -0.73 10.92 6.35
CA ALA A 169 -1.45 9.85 5.70
C ALA A 169 -1.03 8.51 6.30
N TYR A 170 -2.00 7.63 6.49
CA TYR A 170 -1.86 6.31 7.09
C TYR A 170 -2.48 5.27 6.18
N ILE A 171 -1.84 4.10 6.12
CA ILE A 171 -2.33 2.91 5.41
C ILE A 171 -2.20 1.72 6.33
N ASP A 172 -3.19 0.85 6.33
CA ASP A 172 -3.22 -0.38 7.12
C ASP A 172 -3.96 -1.50 6.39
N ASP A 173 -3.80 -2.74 6.84
CA ASP A 173 -4.50 -3.93 6.35
C ASP A 173 -4.45 -4.09 4.83
N ASN A 174 -3.26 -3.91 4.26
CA ASN A 174 -3.05 -4.08 2.83
C ASN A 174 -3.36 -5.51 2.38
N SER A 175 -3.94 -5.68 1.21
CA SER A 175 -4.20 -6.99 0.64
C SER A 175 -3.88 -6.99 -0.84
N LEU A 176 -3.14 -8.00 -1.27
CA LEU A 176 -2.96 -8.35 -2.67
C LEU A 176 -3.22 -9.84 -2.83
N THR A 177 -4.20 -10.20 -3.66
CA THR A 177 -4.53 -11.59 -3.98
C THR A 177 -4.74 -11.75 -5.48
N LEU A 178 -4.52 -12.96 -6.01
CA LEU A 178 -4.95 -13.31 -7.36
C LEU A 178 -6.26 -14.11 -7.29
N VAL A 179 -7.22 -13.76 -8.16
CA VAL A 179 -8.53 -14.41 -8.29
C VAL A 179 -8.88 -14.72 -9.73
#